data_AF-M6ZF83-F1
#
_entry.id   AF-M6ZF83-F1
#
_cell.length_a   1.000
_cell.length_b   1.000
_cell.length_c   1.000
_cell.angle_alpha   90.00
_cell.angle_beta   90.00
_cell.angle_gamma   90.00
#
_symmetry.space_group_name_H-M   'P 1'
#
loop_
_entity.id
_entity.type
_entity.pdbx_description
1 polymer ?
#
loop_
_entity_poly.entity_id
_entity_poly.type
_entity_poly.pdbx_seq_one_letter_code
_entity_poly.pdbx_strand_id
1 'polypeptide(L)'
;MNRSIGSQSFRIAKSILNKGVQVIVLNPGNLATIYQSLKKTDKEDSLKIARLIQRHPIEELPTVPIPNDEEEDNRRLCSEHENWTKQLTQGKNRLHSLFTQAGLTQITKKHLRTKVSR
;
A
#
# COMPACT_ATOMS: atom_id res chain seq x y z
N MET A 1 -10.98 -5.98 4.81
CA MET A 1 -10.08 -4.80 4.86
C MET A 1 -9.26 -4.79 3.57
N ASN A 2 -9.68 -4.03 2.56
CA ASN A 2 -9.04 -3.97 1.23
C ASN A 2 -7.70 -3.21 1.32
N ARG A 3 -6.60 -3.92 1.56
CA ARG A 3 -5.24 -3.34 1.72
C ARG A 3 -4.47 -3.13 0.40
N SER A 4 -5.10 -3.38 -0.76
CA SER A 4 -4.38 -3.62 -2.02
C SER A 4 -4.43 -2.48 -3.04
N ILE A 5 -4.79 -1.26 -2.66
CA ILE A 5 -4.64 -0.09 -3.53
C ILE A 5 -3.54 0.80 -2.97
N GLY A 6 -2.53 1.06 -3.79
CA GLY A 6 -1.36 1.86 -3.41
C GLY A 6 -1.75 3.28 -3.01
N SER A 7 -1.07 3.82 -2.00
CA SER A 7 -1.28 5.20 -1.52
C SER A 7 -1.17 6.25 -2.62
N GLN A 8 -0.35 6.01 -3.65
CA GLN A 8 -0.18 6.93 -4.78
C GLN A 8 -1.42 7.02 -5.68
N SER A 9 -2.17 5.93 -5.83
CA SER A 9 -3.38 5.91 -6.67
C SER A 9 -4.45 6.85 -6.11
N PHE A 10 -4.61 6.91 -4.78
CA PHE A 10 -5.55 7.83 -4.12
C PHE A 10 -5.11 9.30 -4.22
N ARG A 11 -3.81 9.58 -4.13
CA ARG A 11 -3.28 10.96 -4.30
C ARG A 11 -3.52 11.49 -5.71
N ILE A 12 -3.29 10.66 -6.72
CA ILE A 12 -3.58 11.01 -8.11
C ILE A 12 -5.09 11.21 -8.30
N ALA A 13 -5.91 10.31 -7.75
CA ALA A 13 -7.36 10.43 -7.82
C ALA A 13 -7.87 11.74 -7.19
N LYS A 14 -7.42 12.10 -5.99
CA LYS A 14 -7.74 13.40 -5.34
C LYS A 14 -7.29 14.59 -6.19
N SER A 15 -6.08 14.55 -6.74
CA SER A 15 -5.57 15.65 -7.58
C SER A 15 -6.40 15.87 -8.84
N ILE A 16 -6.97 14.82 -9.41
CA ILE A 16 -7.83 14.91 -10.60
C ILE A 16 -9.26 15.31 -10.19
N LEU A 17 -9.76 14.79 -9.08
CA LEU A 17 -11.06 15.16 -8.50
C LEU A 17 -11.12 16.65 -8.18
N ASN A 18 -10.05 17.22 -7.62
CA ASN A 18 -9.93 18.66 -7.33
C ASN A 18 -10.00 19.55 -8.58
N LYS A 19 -9.79 18.98 -9.78
CA LYS A 19 -9.93 19.70 -11.06
C LYS A 19 -11.36 19.61 -11.62
N GLY A 20 -12.32 19.08 -10.87
CA GLY A 20 -13.72 18.92 -11.28
C GLY A 20 -13.97 17.74 -12.22
N VAL A 21 -13.03 16.80 -12.32
CA VAL A 21 -13.17 15.59 -13.13
C VAL A 21 -13.69 14.45 -12.26
N GLN A 22 -14.68 13.72 -12.75
CA GLN A 22 -15.16 12.51 -12.07
C GLN A 22 -14.08 11.43 -12.10
N VAL A 23 -13.68 10.94 -10.92
CA VAL A 23 -12.67 9.88 -10.79
C VAL A 23 -13.30 8.66 -10.13
N ILE A 24 -13.12 7.50 -10.75
CA ILE A 24 -13.55 6.22 -10.22
C ILE A 24 -12.30 5.37 -10.00
N VAL A 25 -12.13 4.87 -8.77
CA VAL A 25 -11.03 3.96 -8.41
C VAL A 25 -11.59 2.55 -8.34
N LEU A 26 -11.05 1.64 -9.15
CA LEU A 26 -11.49 0.24 -9.22
C LEU A 26 -10.57 -0.67 -8.40
N ASN A 27 -11.15 -1.69 -7.76
CA ASN A 27 -10.37 -2.71 -7.06
C ASN A 27 -9.79 -3.73 -8.06
N PRO A 28 -8.45 -3.82 -8.23
CA PRO A 28 -7.85 -4.79 -9.14
C PRO A 28 -8.13 -6.25 -8.74
N GLY A 29 -8.28 -6.52 -7.43
CA GLY A 29 -8.55 -7.88 -6.93
C GLY A 29 -9.93 -8.42 -7.31
N ASN A 30 -10.89 -7.53 -7.53
CA ASN A 30 -12.25 -7.89 -7.95
C ASN A 30 -12.42 -7.78 -9.48
N LEU A 31 -11.42 -7.26 -10.19
CA LEU A 31 -11.33 -7.14 -11.65
C LEU A 31 -10.80 -8.44 -12.29
N ALA A 32 -11.21 -9.59 -11.76
CA ALA A 32 -10.71 -10.92 -12.12
C ALA A 32 -10.77 -11.21 -13.63
N THR A 33 -11.71 -10.58 -14.35
CA THR A 33 -11.90 -10.70 -15.80
C THR A 33 -10.75 -10.13 -16.63
N ILE A 34 -10.01 -9.13 -16.13
CA ILE A 34 -8.88 -8.53 -16.86
C ILE A 34 -7.64 -9.42 -16.76
N TYR A 35 -7.43 -10.05 -15.60
CA TYR A 35 -6.24 -10.84 -15.29
C TYR A 35 -6.16 -12.21 -15.98
N GLN A 36 -7.29 -12.77 -16.43
CA GLN A 36 -7.30 -14.05 -17.16
C GLN A 36 -6.75 -13.96 -18.59
N SER A 37 -6.44 -12.75 -19.07
CA SER A 37 -5.84 -12.50 -20.37
C SER A 37 -4.38 -12.97 -20.43
N LEU A 38 -4.06 -13.84 -21.39
CA LEU A 38 -2.67 -14.24 -21.70
C LEU A 38 -1.82 -13.07 -22.21
N LYS A 39 -2.46 -12.05 -22.79
CA LYS A 39 -1.80 -10.88 -23.35
C LYS A 39 -2.04 -9.68 -22.43
N LYS A 40 -0.97 -9.22 -21.78
CA LYS A 40 -0.93 -8.10 -20.82
C LYS A 40 -0.31 -6.91 -21.52
N THR A 41 -1.12 -6.14 -22.24
CA THR A 41 -0.67 -4.90 -22.89
C THR A 41 -1.56 -3.77 -22.42
N ASP A 42 -0.97 -2.61 -22.13
CA ASP A 42 -1.70 -1.46 -21.60
C ASP A 42 -2.89 -1.06 -22.49
N LYS A 43 -2.74 -1.25 -23.82
CA LYS A 43 -3.80 -0.97 -24.81
C LYS A 43 -5.00 -1.91 -24.67
N GLU A 44 -4.76 -3.22 -24.55
CA GLU A 44 -5.86 -4.20 -24.41
C GLU A 44 -6.55 -4.07 -23.04
N ASP A 45 -5.78 -3.80 -21.99
CA ASP A 45 -6.33 -3.65 -20.64
C ASP A 45 -7.14 -2.36 -20.50
N SER A 46 -6.67 -1.25 -21.08
CA SER A 46 -7.45 0.00 -21.15
C SER A 46 -8.77 -0.19 -21.90
N LEU A 47 -8.76 -0.93 -23.02
CA LEU A 47 -9.96 -1.21 -23.80
C LEU A 47 -10.96 -2.08 -23.03
N LYS A 48 -10.49 -3.08 -22.27
CA LYS A 48 -11.36 -3.91 -21.41
C LYS A 48 -12.01 -3.08 -20.31
N ILE A 49 -11.26 -2.19 -19.66
CA ILE A 49 -11.78 -1.29 -18.63
C ILE A 49 -12.84 -0.35 -19.23
N ALA A 50 -12.58 0.25 -20.39
CA ALA A 50 -13.55 1.11 -21.08
C ALA A 50 -14.85 0.36 -21.42
N ARG A 51 -14.75 -0.87 -21.93
CA ARG A 51 -15.91 -1.73 -22.22
C ARG A 51 -16.67 -2.13 -20.95
N LEU A 52 -15.97 -2.37 -19.85
CA LEU A 52 -16.58 -2.70 -18.56
C LEU A 52 -17.43 -1.53 -18.05
N ILE A 53 -16.89 -0.31 -18.09
CA ILE A 53 -17.58 0.93 -17.67
C ILE A 53 -18.78 1.22 -18.58
N GLN A 54 -18.70 0.91 -19.88
CA GLN A 54 -19.81 1.14 -20.81
C GLN A 54 -20.97 0.13 -20.64
N ARG A 55 -20.67 -1.10 -20.20
CA ARG A 55 -21.66 -2.18 -20.10
C ARG A 55 -22.42 -2.20 -18.78
N HIS A 56 -21.81 -1.75 -17.69
CA HIS A 56 -22.40 -1.80 -16.36
C HIS A 56 -22.62 -0.39 -15.80
N PRO A 57 -23.73 -0.13 -15.11
CA PRO A 57 -23.89 1.08 -14.34
C PRO A 57 -22.78 1.16 -13.27
N ILE A 58 -22.37 2.39 -12.94
CA ILE A 58 -21.23 2.65 -12.03
C ILE A 58 -21.42 1.98 -10.65
N GLU A 59 -22.67 1.83 -10.21
CA GLU A 59 -23.04 1.20 -8.94
C GLU A 59 -22.70 -0.30 -8.87
N GLU A 60 -22.70 -1.01 -10.00
CA GLU A 60 -22.34 -2.43 -10.07
C GLU A 60 -20.82 -2.66 -10.16
N LEU A 61 -20.04 -1.59 -10.36
CA LEU A 61 -18.60 -1.70 -10.48
C LEU A 61 -17.97 -1.91 -9.10
N PRO A 62 -16.90 -2.74 -9.01
CA PRO A 62 -16.14 -2.92 -7.79
C PRO A 62 -15.29 -1.68 -7.51
N THR A 63 -15.93 -0.61 -7.06
CA THR A 63 -15.30 0.66 -6.73
C THR A 63 -14.70 0.61 -5.33
N VAL A 64 -13.64 1.37 -5.12
CA VAL A 64 -13.08 1.62 -3.80
C VAL A 64 -13.26 3.09 -3.46
N PRO A 65 -13.86 3.42 -2.31
CA PRO A 65 -14.02 4.80 -1.91
C PRO A 65 -12.65 5.45 -1.73
N ILE A 66 -12.52 6.67 -2.25
CA ILE A 66 -11.35 7.50 -1.99
C ILE A 66 -11.41 7.91 -0.51
N PRO A 67 -10.36 7.66 0.28
CA PRO A 67 -10.37 8.00 1.70
C PRO A 67 -10.48 9.50 1.91
N ASN A 68 -11.21 9.92 2.95
CA ASN A 68 -11.21 11.30 3.40
C ASN A 68 -9.82 11.70 3.96
N ASP A 69 -9.55 12.99 4.11
CA ASP A 69 -8.26 13.49 4.62
C ASP A 69 -7.96 12.93 6.03
N GLU A 70 -8.95 12.91 6.93
CA GLU A 70 -8.79 12.32 8.27
C GLU A 70 -8.47 10.81 8.23
N GLU A 71 -9.11 10.07 7.32
CA GLU A 71 -8.83 8.64 7.16
C GLU A 71 -7.43 8.39 6.56
N GLU A 72 -6.99 9.28 5.67
CA GLU A 72 -5.65 9.23 5.08
C GLU A 72 -4.57 9.51 6.14
N ASP A 73 -4.78 10.51 7.00
CA ASP A 73 -3.90 10.82 8.11
C ASP A 73 -3.81 9.67 9.12
N ASN A 74 -4.94 9.06 9.47
CA ASN A 74 -4.95 7.88 10.33
C ASN A 74 -4.21 6.68 9.70
N ARG A 75 -4.36 6.47 8.39
CA ARG A 75 -3.61 5.43 7.66
C ARG A 75 -2.13 5.75 7.59
N ARG A 76 -1.77 7.03 7.44
CA ARG A 76 -0.39 7.51 7.42
C ARG A 76 0.28 7.25 8.77
N LEU A 77 -0.36 7.61 9.88
CA LEU A 77 0.14 7.32 11.23
C LEU A 77 0.40 5.83 11.45
N CYS A 78 -0.54 4.98 11.04
CA CYS A 78 -0.36 3.52 11.12
C CYS A 78 0.84 3.04 10.28
N SER A 79 0.95 3.53 9.04
CA SER A 79 2.02 3.15 8.11
C SER A 79 3.40 3.64 8.59
N GLU A 80 3.46 4.85 9.16
CA GLU A 80 4.66 5.40 9.76
C GLU A 80 5.08 4.56 10.96
N HIS A 81 4.16 4.21 11.86
CA HIS A 81 4.45 3.34 12.99
C HIS A 81 5.01 1.96 12.55
N GLU A 82 4.41 1.34 11.53
CA GLU A 82 4.93 0.09 10.94
C GLU A 82 6.34 0.28 10.37
N ASN A 83 6.60 1.39 9.68
CA ASN A 83 7.92 1.72 9.14
C ASN A 83 8.96 1.90 10.24
N TRP A 84 8.65 2.66 11.29
CA TRP A 84 9.52 2.83 12.46
C TRP A 84 9.84 1.49 13.13
N THR A 85 8.84 0.62 13.28
CA THR A 85 9.01 -0.72 13.85
C THR A 85 9.94 -1.59 12.98
N LYS A 86 9.80 -1.51 11.65
CA LYS A 86 10.71 -2.16 10.70
C LYS A 86 12.14 -1.62 10.82
N GLN A 87 12.32 -0.31 10.85
CA GLN A 87 13.65 0.30 10.97
C GLN A 87 14.33 -0.08 12.29
N LEU A 88 13.60 -0.09 13.41
CA LEU A 88 14.12 -0.57 14.70
C LEU A 88 14.57 -2.03 14.63
N THR A 89 13.79 -2.88 13.95
CA THR A 89 14.14 -4.30 13.78
C THR A 89 15.38 -4.45 12.90
N GLN A 90 15.47 -3.71 11.80
CA GLN A 90 16.63 -3.69 10.91
C GLN A 90 17.89 -3.20 11.65
N GLY A 91 17.79 -2.12 12.44
CA GLY A 91 18.88 -1.61 13.25
C GLY A 91 19.40 -2.63 14.26
N LYS A 92 18.50 -3.31 14.99
CA LYS A 92 18.87 -4.39 15.92
C LYS A 92 19.56 -5.56 15.22
N ASN A 93 19.05 -5.96 14.05
CA ASN A 93 19.65 -7.04 13.27
C ASN A 93 21.04 -6.64 12.76
N ARG A 94 21.20 -5.41 12.26
CA ARG A 94 22.48 -4.87 11.79
C ARG A 94 23.52 -4.84 12.89
N LEU A 95 23.15 -4.33 14.08
CA LEU A 95 24.03 -4.32 15.25
C LEU A 95 24.41 -5.72 15.71
N HIS A 96 23.44 -6.64 15.76
CA HIS A 96 23.71 -8.02 16.14
C HIS A 96 24.68 -8.72 15.18
N SER A 97 24.50 -8.54 13.86
CA SER A 97 25.44 -9.05 12.86
C SER A 97 26.84 -8.47 13.04
N LEU A 98 26.95 -7.17 13.33
CA LEU A 98 28.23 -6.50 13.56
C LEU A 98 28.95 -7.03 14.81
N PHE A 99 28.24 -7.21 15.93
CA PHE A 99 28.83 -7.79 17.15
C PHE A 99 29.25 -9.25 16.96
N THR A 100 28.47 -10.02 16.19
CA THR A 100 28.81 -11.41 15.87
C THR A 100 30.09 -11.48 15.02
N GLN A 101 30.20 -10.59 14.03
CA GLN A 101 31.39 -10.49 13.18
C GLN A 101 32.64 -10.09 13.98
N ALA A 102 32.49 -9.26 15.02
CA ALA A 102 33.56 -8.87 15.93
C ALA A 102 33.89 -9.91 17.01
N GLY A 103 33.25 -11.10 17.00
CA GLY A 103 33.46 -12.15 18.00
C GLY A 103 32.74 -11.92 19.34
N LEU A 104 31.93 -10.86 19.46
CA LEU A 104 31.18 -10.50 20.66
C LEU A 104 29.81 -11.18 20.71
N THR A 105 29.80 -12.52 20.69
CA THR A 105 28.58 -13.34 20.62
C THR A 105 27.69 -13.27 21.86
N GLN A 106 28.22 -12.78 22.98
CA GLN A 106 27.44 -12.57 24.21
C GLN A 106 26.42 -11.42 24.10
N ILE A 107 26.60 -10.51 23.14
CA ILE A 107 25.67 -9.41 22.89
C ILE A 107 24.53 -9.89 21.99
N THR A 108 23.48 -10.42 22.62
CA THR A 108 22.27 -10.85 21.91
C THR A 108 21.31 -9.68 21.66
N LYS A 109 20.36 -9.88 20.74
CA LYS A 109 19.30 -8.89 20.42
C LYS A 109 18.50 -8.43 21.65
N LYS A 110 18.46 -9.23 22.73
CA LYS A 110 17.81 -8.89 24.01
C LYS A 110 18.50 -7.72 24.71
N HIS A 111 19.83 -7.62 24.61
CA HIS A 111 20.61 -6.52 25.16
C HIS A 111 20.47 -5.22 24.35
N LEU A 112 20.12 -5.32 23.06
CA LEU A 112 19.90 -4.20 22.15
C LEU A 112 18.45 -3.67 22.17
N ARG A 113 17.64 -4.14 23.12
CA ARG A 113 16.28 -3.62 23.30
C ARG A 113 16.38 -2.30 24.05
N THR A 114 15.76 -1.25 23.51
CA THR A 114 15.61 0.04 24.18
C THR A 114 15.04 -0.19 25.58
N LYS A 115 15.68 0.36 26.63
CA LYS A 115 15.07 0.43 27.96
C LYS A 115 13.77 1.20 27.78
N VAL A 116 12.65 0.57 28.09
CA VAL A 116 11.38 1.29 28.23
C VAL A 116 11.59 2.21 29.42
N SER A 117 11.93 3.48 29.16
CA SER A 117 11.79 4.52 30.17
C SER A 117 10.29 4.70 30.33
N ARG A 118 9.75 4.18 31.43
CA ARG A 118 8.46 4.60 31.94
C ARG A 118 8.58 6.02 32.49
#